data_AF-A0A2R4JZS5-F1
#
_entry.id   AF-A0A2R4JZS5-F1
#
_cell.length_a   1.000
_cell.length_b   1.000
_cell.length_c   1.000
_cell.angle_alpha   90.00
_cell.angle_beta   90.00
_cell.angle_gamma   90.00
#
_symmetry.space_group_name_H-M   'P 1'
#
loop_
_entity.id
_entity.type
_entity.pdbx_description
1 polymer ?
#
loop_
_entity_poly.entity_id
_entity_poly.type
_entity_poly.pdbx_seq_one_letter_code
_entity_poly.pdbx_strand_id
1 'polypeptide(L)'
;MAVAVVSSAAIVLGIVTVVDEPDGRRPSAPGSPSAAAPSGSTFPHGPNAPVGAGQTPGLVIAGVPLPRGATLIKRDRSAGAGPLTVVVRRSDASGSLGRHGAVVTFPVTAPSGGRAVRVGGVSGRALAREVVWPVAGSYARVRGDLPRSELIAVAAATRVESGRPHVDAPRGLSVAATGTLWPAQVNEARYRSHATGETDELSGGLTFTGVARCGGFEDALYAGGARPAGTVQGRPAVVTSAFGGNGALAWEPAPGVVAYVGYSGAQLDRGAVDALRRLAARTRLVSPAQWRSTGPSTSDQTNDLGRPD
;
A
#
# COMPACT_ATOMS: atom_id res chain seq x y z
N MET A 1 1.30 -44.03 36.40
CA MET A 1 0.57 -43.82 37.68
C MET A 1 0.16 -42.36 37.72
N ALA A 2 -1.11 -42.04 37.43
CA ALA A 2 -2.23 -41.97 38.39
C ALA A 2 -2.07 -40.76 39.34
N VAL A 3 -2.72 -39.61 39.04
CA VAL A 3 -4.02 -39.10 39.60
C VAL A 3 -3.82 -38.56 41.04
N ALA A 4 -4.16 -37.32 41.44
CA ALA A 4 -5.47 -36.65 41.50
C ALA A 4 -5.30 -35.10 41.62
N VAL A 5 -6.04 -34.25 40.88
CA VAL A 5 -7.36 -33.64 41.19
C VAL A 5 -7.41 -32.81 42.48
N VAL A 6 -7.63 -31.50 42.37
CA VAL A 6 -8.65 -30.77 43.15
C VAL A 6 -9.29 -29.71 42.25
N SER A 7 -10.60 -29.88 42.04
CA SER A 7 -11.54 -28.93 41.46
C SER A 7 -12.02 -27.93 42.52
N SER A 8 -12.31 -26.69 42.13
CA SER A 8 -13.29 -25.84 42.84
C SER A 8 -13.91 -24.86 41.86
N ALA A 9 -15.18 -25.13 41.53
CA ALA A 9 -16.09 -24.24 40.82
C ALA A 9 -16.78 -23.32 41.83
N ALA A 10 -17.11 -22.09 41.42
CA ALA A 10 -18.21 -21.35 42.01
C ALA A 10 -18.90 -20.50 40.94
N ILE A 11 -20.15 -20.87 40.68
CA ILE A 11 -21.17 -20.16 39.92
C ILE A 11 -21.89 -19.24 40.89
N VAL A 12 -22.16 -17.98 40.51
CA VAL A 12 -23.25 -17.20 41.10
C VAL A 12 -24.05 -16.54 39.97
N LEU A 13 -25.30 -16.98 39.87
CA LEU A 13 -26.41 -16.39 39.11
C LEU A 13 -26.86 -15.07 39.75
N GLY A 14 -27.30 -14.13 38.92
CA GLY A 14 -28.08 -12.98 39.36
C GLY A 14 -28.93 -12.42 38.21
N ILE A 15 -30.11 -12.99 38.02
CA ILE A 15 -31.21 -12.42 37.23
C ILE A 15 -32.19 -11.81 38.22
N VAL A 16 -32.51 -10.52 38.07
CA VAL A 16 -33.73 -9.93 38.63
C VAL A 16 -34.41 -9.17 37.51
N THR A 17 -35.63 -9.62 37.21
CA THR A 17 -36.61 -9.00 36.33
C THR A 17 -37.36 -7.89 37.07
N VAL A 18 -37.60 -6.76 36.41
CA VAL A 18 -38.73 -5.89 36.73
C VAL A 18 -39.43 -5.55 35.41
N VAL A 19 -40.69 -5.95 35.33
CA VAL A 19 -41.66 -5.57 34.31
C VAL A 19 -42.69 -4.69 35.03
N ASP A 20 -42.92 -3.47 34.54
CA ASP A 20 -44.28 -2.99 34.29
C ASP A 20 -44.28 -1.77 33.34
N GLU A 21 -45.24 -1.79 32.42
CA GLU A 21 -45.63 -0.78 31.42
C GLU A 21 -46.94 -0.10 31.91
N PRO A 22 -47.62 0.83 31.19
CA PRO A 22 -47.24 1.69 30.06
C PRO A 22 -47.65 3.17 30.27
N ASP A 23 -47.18 4.10 29.41
CA ASP A 23 -48.10 5.11 28.85
C ASP A 23 -47.54 5.87 27.62
N GLY A 24 -48.35 5.80 26.57
CA GLY A 24 -48.42 6.55 25.33
C GLY A 24 -47.38 7.62 24.96
N ARG A 25 -46.60 7.34 23.89
CA ARG A 25 -46.33 8.34 22.84
C ARG A 25 -46.00 7.72 21.48
N ARG A 26 -46.56 8.36 20.44
CA ARG A 26 -46.63 8.06 18.99
C ARG A 26 -45.48 7.27 18.31
N PRO A 27 -45.79 6.52 17.23
CA PRO A 27 -44.85 5.65 16.52
C PRO A 27 -43.87 6.44 15.63
N SER A 28 -42.57 6.22 15.86
CA SER A 28 -41.51 6.53 14.89
C SER A 28 -41.17 5.27 14.11
N ALA A 29 -41.10 5.39 12.78
CA ALA A 29 -40.86 4.29 11.85
C ALA A 29 -39.58 3.47 12.20
N PRO A 30 -39.55 2.15 11.93
CA PRO A 30 -38.38 1.33 12.20
C PRO A 30 -37.23 1.75 11.28
N GLY A 31 -36.22 2.38 11.86
CA GLY A 31 -34.92 2.55 11.24
C GLY A 31 -34.29 1.18 11.04
N SER A 32 -33.99 0.84 9.79
CA SER A 32 -33.22 -0.34 9.40
C SER A 32 -32.00 -0.52 10.31
N PRO A 33 -31.72 -1.72 10.83
CA PRO A 33 -30.50 -1.97 11.59
C PRO A 33 -29.30 -1.70 10.67
N SER A 34 -28.65 -0.56 10.90
CA SER A 34 -27.38 -0.21 10.28
C SER A 34 -26.36 -1.22 10.79
N ALA A 35 -25.89 -2.09 9.89
CA ALA A 35 -24.85 -3.05 10.17
C ALA A 35 -23.66 -2.32 10.81
N ALA A 36 -23.29 -2.72 12.02
CA ALA A 36 -22.09 -2.22 12.68
C ALA A 36 -20.89 -2.45 11.74
N ALA A 37 -20.26 -1.36 11.31
CA ALA A 37 -19.02 -1.44 10.55
C ALA A 37 -17.98 -2.21 11.37
N PRO A 38 -17.24 -3.17 10.78
CA PRO A 38 -16.19 -3.86 11.51
C PRO A 38 -15.15 -2.83 11.93
N SER A 39 -14.78 -2.83 13.20
CA SER A 39 -13.73 -2.00 13.82
C SER A 39 -12.37 -2.31 13.20
N GLY A 40 -12.13 -1.80 11.99
CA GLY A 40 -10.90 -1.92 11.24
C GLY A 40 -9.95 -0.80 11.63
N SER A 41 -8.75 -1.18 12.08
CA SER A 41 -7.53 -0.36 12.19
C SER A 41 -7.70 1.11 11.80
N THR A 42 -7.82 2.00 12.78
CA THR A 42 -7.77 3.45 12.56
C THR A 42 -6.36 3.84 12.12
N PHE A 43 -6.22 4.28 10.88
CA PHE A 43 -4.97 4.81 10.35
C PHE A 43 -4.90 6.30 10.63
N PRO A 44 -3.73 6.87 10.96
CA PRO A 44 -3.57 8.31 10.86
C PRO A 44 -3.76 8.68 9.38
N HIS A 45 -4.81 9.45 9.10
CA HIS A 45 -5.18 9.90 7.77
C HIS A 45 -4.42 11.17 7.42
N GLY A 46 -3.92 11.27 6.19
CA GLY A 46 -3.43 12.50 5.61
C GLY A 46 -2.04 12.39 4.98
N PRO A 47 -1.71 13.28 4.04
CA PRO A 47 -0.46 13.24 3.26
C PRO A 47 0.80 13.45 4.12
N ASN A 48 0.65 13.92 5.36
CA ASN A 48 1.73 14.25 6.29
C ASN A 48 1.70 13.41 7.57
N ALA A 49 0.88 12.36 7.65
CA ALA A 49 0.76 11.56 8.87
C ALA A 49 2.12 10.92 9.24
N PRO A 50 2.79 11.35 10.33
CA PRO A 50 4.03 10.72 10.77
C PRO A 50 3.68 9.33 11.31
N VAL A 51 4.31 8.30 10.73
CA VAL A 51 4.09 6.92 11.13
C VAL A 51 5.26 6.50 12.00
N GLY A 52 4.99 6.26 13.28
CA GLY A 52 6.00 5.66 14.17
C GLY A 52 6.39 4.26 13.68
N ALA A 53 7.64 3.87 13.91
CA ALA A 53 8.08 2.50 13.68
C ALA A 53 7.10 1.50 14.34
N GLY A 54 6.71 0.45 13.63
CA GLY A 54 5.77 -0.55 14.15
C GLY A 54 4.27 -0.20 14.08
N GLN A 55 3.89 0.82 13.28
CA GLN A 55 2.48 1.13 12.94
C GLN A 55 2.04 0.65 11.55
N THR A 56 2.94 0.07 10.73
CA THR A 56 2.54 -0.58 9.48
C THR A 56 1.69 -1.82 9.80
N PRO A 57 0.51 -1.99 9.19
CA PRO A 57 -0.31 -3.19 9.37
C PRO A 57 0.31 -4.38 8.65
N GLY A 58 -0.18 -5.59 8.92
CA GLY A 58 0.13 -6.76 8.11
C GLY A 58 -0.98 -7.06 7.11
N LEU A 59 -0.72 -7.96 6.17
CA LEU A 59 -1.72 -8.52 5.27
C LEU A 59 -1.59 -10.03 5.29
N VAL A 60 -2.69 -10.73 5.54
CA VAL A 60 -2.73 -12.20 5.59
C VAL A 60 -3.81 -12.73 4.66
N ILE A 61 -3.64 -13.97 4.18
CA ILE A 61 -4.66 -14.67 3.38
C ILE A 61 -5.60 -15.43 4.33
N ALA A 62 -6.88 -15.08 4.33
CA ALA A 62 -7.87 -15.73 5.19
C ALA A 62 -8.01 -17.22 4.83
N GLY A 63 -8.11 -18.05 5.87
CA GLY A 63 -8.22 -19.50 5.74
C GLY A 63 -6.94 -20.21 5.33
N VAL A 64 -5.80 -19.50 5.20
CA VAL A 64 -4.50 -20.12 4.94
C VAL A 64 -3.64 -20.04 6.21
N PRO A 65 -3.26 -21.18 6.82
CA PRO A 65 -2.36 -21.18 7.96
C PRO A 65 -1.01 -20.54 7.60
N LEU A 66 -0.49 -19.71 8.50
CA LEU A 66 0.87 -19.18 8.40
C LEU A 66 1.86 -20.22 8.93
N PRO A 67 2.81 -20.71 8.11
CA PRO A 67 3.89 -21.56 8.61
C PRO A 67 4.70 -20.85 9.70
N ARG A 68 5.34 -21.63 10.58
CA ARG A 68 6.28 -21.06 11.56
C ARG A 68 7.41 -20.32 10.82
N GLY A 69 7.66 -19.06 11.20
CA GLY A 69 8.67 -18.21 10.56
C GLY A 69 8.27 -17.62 9.20
N ALA A 70 6.99 -17.72 8.81
CA ALA A 70 6.48 -17.18 7.55
C ALA A 70 6.32 -15.66 7.52
N THR A 71 6.26 -15.00 8.67
CA THR A 71 6.04 -13.56 8.78
C THR A 71 7.35 -12.82 9.03
N LEU A 72 7.54 -11.72 8.30
CA LEU A 72 8.78 -10.96 8.24
C LEU A 72 8.50 -9.46 8.39
N ILE A 73 9.37 -8.77 9.11
CA ILE A 73 9.51 -7.31 9.07
C ILE A 73 10.79 -7.01 8.31
N LYS A 74 10.68 -6.55 7.06
CA LYS A 74 11.83 -6.04 6.31
C LYS A 74 12.06 -4.60 6.70
N ARG A 75 13.20 -4.29 7.30
CA ARG A 75 13.53 -2.97 7.81
C ARG A 75 14.67 -2.36 7.02
N ASP A 76 14.40 -1.19 6.43
CA ASP A 76 15.41 -0.40 5.76
C ASP A 76 15.78 0.80 6.63
N ARG A 77 16.97 0.71 7.23
CA ARG A 77 17.50 1.77 8.11
C ARG A 77 17.97 3.00 7.33
N SER A 78 18.20 2.86 6.03
CA SER A 78 18.66 3.94 5.15
C SER A 78 17.52 4.71 4.49
N ALA A 79 16.30 4.16 4.49
CA ALA A 79 15.13 4.75 3.84
C ALA A 79 14.89 6.23 4.21
N GLY A 80 15.10 6.59 5.49
CA GLY A 80 14.93 7.96 5.98
C GLY A 80 15.97 8.97 5.47
N ALA A 81 17.11 8.51 4.96
CA ALA A 81 18.17 9.33 4.37
C ALA A 81 18.11 9.37 2.82
N GLY A 82 17.21 8.58 2.21
CA GLY A 82 17.05 8.51 0.75
C GLY A 82 16.20 9.64 0.18
N PRO A 83 15.94 9.61 -1.15
CA PRO A 83 15.08 10.58 -1.80
C PRO A 83 13.69 10.61 -1.18
N LEU A 84 13.10 11.80 -1.15
CA LEU A 84 11.75 12.05 -0.73
C LEU A 84 10.82 12.11 -1.94
N THR A 85 9.55 11.82 -1.69
CA THR A 85 8.52 11.69 -2.72
C THR A 85 7.26 12.44 -2.33
N VAL A 86 6.58 12.97 -3.35
CA VAL A 86 5.21 13.48 -3.28
C VAL A 86 4.40 12.79 -4.37
N VAL A 87 3.37 12.06 -3.95
CA VAL A 87 2.41 11.41 -4.85
C VAL A 87 1.27 12.38 -5.09
N VAL A 88 1.00 12.68 -6.37
CA VAL A 88 -0.17 13.44 -6.82
C VAL A 88 -1.06 12.57 -7.68
N ARG A 89 -2.36 12.70 -7.54
CA ARG A 89 -3.35 11.96 -8.35
C ARG A 89 -4.49 12.87 -8.76
N ARG A 90 -5.21 12.50 -9.82
CA ARG A 90 -6.50 13.12 -10.12
C ARG A 90 -7.41 13.05 -8.89
N SER A 91 -8.07 14.17 -8.60
CA SER A 91 -8.93 14.30 -7.41
C SER A 91 -10.30 13.64 -7.58
N ASP A 92 -10.65 13.27 -8.81
CA ASP A 92 -11.86 12.50 -9.11
C ASP A 92 -11.63 10.99 -8.89
N ALA A 93 -12.69 10.20 -9.12
CA ALA A 93 -12.66 8.74 -8.93
C ALA A 93 -11.70 8.00 -9.90
N SER A 94 -11.13 8.67 -10.90
CA SER A 94 -10.19 8.06 -11.84
C SER A 94 -8.77 7.96 -11.28
N GLY A 95 -8.41 8.82 -10.32
CA GLY A 95 -7.11 8.83 -9.65
C GLY A 95 -6.98 7.68 -8.66
N SER A 96 -6.01 6.78 -8.89
CA SER A 96 -5.76 5.64 -8.00
C SER A 96 -4.30 5.20 -8.07
N LEU A 97 -3.89 4.29 -7.19
CA LEU A 97 -2.55 3.70 -7.23
C LEU A 97 -2.17 3.25 -8.65
N GLY A 98 -1.06 3.78 -9.16
CA GLY A 98 -0.51 3.43 -10.47
C GLY A 98 -1.34 3.92 -11.67
N ARG A 99 -2.29 4.84 -11.47
CA ARG A 99 -3.15 5.37 -12.53
C ARG A 99 -3.49 6.83 -12.32
N HIS A 100 -3.42 7.60 -13.41
CA HIS A 100 -3.90 8.98 -13.47
C HIS A 100 -3.30 9.83 -12.34
N GLY A 101 -2.00 9.63 -12.12
CA GLY A 101 -1.21 10.28 -11.09
C GLY A 101 0.26 10.30 -11.46
N ALA A 102 1.05 10.92 -10.60
CA ALA A 102 2.49 11.04 -10.76
C ALA A 102 3.18 11.09 -9.40
N VAL A 103 4.45 10.73 -9.39
CA VAL A 103 5.33 10.84 -8.23
C VAL A 103 6.42 11.85 -8.54
N VAL A 104 6.51 12.90 -7.74
CA VAL A 104 7.68 13.77 -7.66
C VAL A 104 8.70 13.11 -6.74
N THR A 105 9.95 13.04 -7.15
CA THR A 105 11.08 12.48 -6.39
C THR A 105 12.21 13.51 -6.31
N PHE A 106 12.76 13.74 -5.12
CA PHE A 106 13.89 14.66 -4.89
C PHE A 106 14.77 14.20 -3.71
N PRO A 107 16.11 14.29 -3.80
CA PRO A 107 16.87 14.60 -5.01
C PRO A 107 16.96 13.38 -5.95
N VAL A 108 17.24 13.63 -7.23
CA VAL A 108 17.61 12.61 -8.22
C VAL A 108 18.90 13.01 -8.94
N THR A 109 19.48 12.08 -9.69
CA THR A 109 20.62 12.38 -10.58
C THR A 109 20.20 13.24 -11.76
N ALA A 110 21.17 13.98 -12.32
CA ALA A 110 20.95 14.74 -13.55
C ALA A 110 20.58 13.77 -14.70
N PRO A 111 19.66 14.16 -15.60
CA PRO A 111 19.26 13.32 -16.71
C PRO A 111 20.39 13.23 -17.74
N SER A 112 20.68 12.02 -18.23
CA SER A 112 21.68 11.79 -19.29
C SER A 112 21.18 12.13 -20.70
N GLY A 113 19.86 12.34 -20.87
CA GLY A 113 19.24 12.62 -22.16
C GLY A 113 17.82 13.18 -22.06
N GLY A 114 17.10 13.15 -23.19
CA GLY A 114 15.72 13.59 -23.28
C GLY A 114 15.52 14.94 -23.99
N ARG A 115 14.28 15.19 -24.41
CA ARG A 115 13.88 16.40 -25.13
C ARG A 115 13.86 17.58 -24.16
N ALA A 116 14.43 18.72 -24.56
CA ALA A 116 14.33 19.94 -23.76
C ALA A 116 12.87 20.38 -23.59
N VAL A 117 12.51 20.72 -22.35
CA VAL A 117 11.19 21.26 -21.99
C VAL A 117 11.36 22.41 -21.00
N ARG A 118 10.39 23.32 -20.95
CA ARG A 118 10.35 24.39 -19.96
C ARG A 118 9.52 23.94 -18.76
N VAL A 119 10.09 24.04 -17.57
CA VAL A 119 9.41 23.79 -16.29
C VAL A 119 9.42 25.11 -15.53
N GLY A 120 8.30 25.83 -15.54
CA GLY A 120 8.26 27.23 -15.09
C GLY A 120 9.34 28.07 -15.80
N GLY A 121 10.24 28.66 -15.02
CA GLY A 121 11.35 29.48 -15.51
C GLY A 121 12.62 28.72 -15.90
N VAL A 122 12.71 27.41 -15.71
CA VAL A 122 13.94 26.62 -15.91
C VAL A 122 13.85 25.64 -17.09
N SER A 123 15.01 25.24 -17.61
CA SER A 123 15.11 24.22 -18.67
C SER A 123 15.26 22.83 -18.03
N GLY A 124 14.35 21.92 -18.35
CA GLY A 124 14.38 20.52 -17.93
C GLY A 124 14.46 19.56 -19.13
N ARG A 125 14.42 18.26 -18.84
CA ARG A 125 14.41 17.18 -19.83
C ARG A 125 13.17 16.32 -19.68
N ALA A 126 12.47 16.10 -20.78
CA ALA A 126 11.36 15.17 -20.86
C ALA A 126 11.81 13.86 -21.52
N LEU A 127 11.49 12.75 -20.87
CA LEU A 127 11.58 11.40 -21.41
C LEU A 127 10.16 10.87 -21.67
N ALA A 128 9.98 9.55 -21.83
CA ALA A 128 8.70 8.98 -22.25
C ALA A 128 7.55 9.29 -21.27
N ARG A 129 7.74 9.02 -19.98
CA ARG A 129 6.73 9.21 -18.91
C ARG A 129 7.25 9.99 -17.71
N GLU A 130 8.31 10.76 -17.92
CA GLU A 130 8.95 11.52 -16.86
C GLU A 130 9.52 12.85 -17.36
N VAL A 131 9.62 13.79 -16.43
CA VAL A 131 10.30 15.07 -16.60
C VAL A 131 11.29 15.23 -15.45
N VAL A 132 12.53 15.57 -15.78
CA VAL A 132 13.60 15.87 -14.81
C VAL A 132 14.03 17.32 -14.98
N TRP A 133 14.12 18.08 -13.90
CA TRP A 133 14.49 19.49 -13.96
C TRP A 133 15.35 19.91 -12.77
N PRO A 134 16.20 20.92 -12.94
CA PRO A 134 16.99 21.45 -11.84
C PRO A 134 16.10 22.22 -10.87
N VAL A 135 16.28 21.98 -9.57
CA VAL A 135 15.59 22.69 -8.47
C VAL A 135 16.43 22.63 -7.20
N ALA A 136 16.50 23.74 -6.45
CA ALA A 136 17.21 23.84 -5.18
C ALA A 136 18.64 23.27 -5.19
N GLY A 137 19.44 23.58 -6.23
CA GLY A 137 20.83 23.13 -6.36
C GLY A 137 21.02 21.65 -6.71
N SER A 138 19.95 20.91 -6.98
CA SER A 138 19.97 19.51 -7.43
C SER A 138 18.94 19.30 -8.54
N TYR A 139 18.45 18.07 -8.72
CA TYR A 139 17.41 17.73 -9.69
C TYR A 139 16.22 17.08 -8.98
N ALA A 140 15.02 17.36 -9.48
CA ALA A 140 13.81 16.62 -9.19
C ALA A 140 13.33 15.89 -10.44
N ARG A 141 12.63 14.77 -10.24
CA ARG A 141 11.93 14.02 -11.29
C ARG A 141 10.45 13.97 -10.96
N VAL A 142 9.60 14.09 -11.96
CA VAL A 142 8.20 13.70 -11.89
C VAL A 142 7.97 12.58 -12.90
N ARG A 143 7.40 11.46 -12.46
CA ARG A 143 7.10 10.29 -13.30
C ARG A 143 5.66 9.87 -13.08
N GLY A 144 4.91 9.55 -14.14
CA GLY A 144 3.50 9.25 -13.96
C GLY A 144 2.73 8.74 -15.17
N ASP A 145 1.47 8.44 -14.91
CA ASP A 145 0.41 8.14 -15.88
C ASP A 145 -0.44 9.38 -16.16
N LEU A 146 0.20 10.55 -16.24
CA LEU A 146 -0.43 11.80 -16.63
C LEU A 146 0.06 12.21 -18.03
N PRO A 147 -0.73 12.98 -18.79
CA PRO A 147 -0.25 13.65 -19.99
C PRO A 147 1.00 14.49 -19.69
N ARG A 148 1.90 14.60 -20.66
CA ARG A 148 3.16 15.34 -20.49
C ARG A 148 2.96 16.79 -20.01
N SER A 149 1.92 17.46 -20.49
CA SER A 149 1.56 18.82 -20.06
C SER A 149 1.24 18.88 -18.56
N GLU A 150 0.51 17.90 -18.04
CA GLU A 150 0.18 17.80 -16.62
C GLU A 150 1.42 17.46 -15.79
N LEU A 151 2.31 16.57 -16.28
CA LEU A 151 3.61 16.33 -15.63
C LEU A 151 4.44 17.61 -15.52
N ILE A 152 4.50 18.42 -16.59
CA ILE A 152 5.19 19.71 -16.57
C ILE A 152 4.52 20.68 -15.58
N ALA A 153 3.19 20.71 -15.51
CA ALA A 153 2.47 21.55 -14.55
C ALA A 153 2.76 21.16 -13.10
N VAL A 154 2.79 19.85 -12.79
CA VAL A 154 3.19 19.33 -11.47
C VAL A 154 4.63 19.73 -11.15
N ALA A 155 5.55 19.56 -12.10
CA ALA A 155 6.94 19.95 -11.94
C ALA A 155 7.10 21.45 -11.66
N ALA A 156 6.36 22.30 -12.40
CA ALA A 156 6.38 23.75 -12.22
C ALA A 156 5.77 24.21 -10.89
N ALA A 157 4.82 23.45 -10.35
CA ALA A 157 4.20 23.69 -9.05
C ALA A 157 4.95 23.04 -7.87
N THR A 158 6.13 22.47 -8.13
CA THR A 158 6.97 21.86 -7.10
C THR A 158 8.00 22.86 -6.59
N ARG A 159 8.06 23.03 -5.27
CA ARG A 159 9.12 23.73 -4.56
C ARG A 159 9.88 22.78 -3.63
N VAL A 160 11.11 23.14 -3.28
CA VAL A 160 11.89 22.38 -2.30
C VAL A 160 12.20 23.29 -1.13
N GLU A 161 11.76 22.89 0.06
CA GLU A 161 11.94 23.63 1.31
C GLU A 161 12.68 22.72 2.29
N SER A 162 13.81 23.18 2.83
CA SER A 162 14.63 22.41 3.77
C SER A 162 14.95 20.99 3.27
N GLY A 163 15.24 20.85 1.97
CA GLY A 163 15.55 19.57 1.32
C GLY A 163 14.34 18.68 1.04
N ARG A 164 13.10 19.14 1.27
CA ARG A 164 11.87 18.38 1.07
C ARG A 164 11.07 18.91 -0.12
N PRO A 165 10.63 18.06 -1.04
CA PRO A 165 9.72 18.48 -2.11
C PRO A 165 8.32 18.75 -1.56
N HIS A 166 7.74 19.88 -1.97
CA HIS A 166 6.35 20.26 -1.74
C HIS A 166 5.70 20.54 -3.09
N VAL A 167 4.48 20.05 -3.29
CA VAL A 167 3.75 20.25 -4.55
C VAL A 167 2.44 20.96 -4.23
N ASP A 168 2.30 22.18 -4.75
CA ASP A 168 1.04 22.90 -4.73
C ASP A 168 0.20 22.36 -5.91
N ALA A 169 -0.53 21.27 -5.67
CA ALA A 169 -1.12 20.44 -6.73
C ALA A 169 -1.94 21.27 -7.74
N PRO A 170 -1.66 21.15 -9.06
CA PRO A 170 -2.45 21.82 -10.10
C PRO A 170 -3.93 21.45 -10.04
N ARG A 171 -4.80 22.31 -10.61
CA ARG A 171 -6.25 22.10 -10.63
C ARG A 171 -6.60 20.71 -11.17
N GLY A 172 -7.47 20.00 -10.44
CA GLY A 172 -7.90 18.64 -10.79
C GLY A 172 -6.98 17.54 -10.26
N LEU A 173 -5.84 17.91 -9.65
CA LEU A 173 -4.94 17.00 -8.95
C LEU A 173 -4.95 17.32 -7.44
N SER A 174 -4.62 16.31 -6.64
CA SER A 174 -4.43 16.44 -5.19
C SER A 174 -3.23 15.61 -4.74
N VAL A 175 -2.53 16.10 -3.71
CA VAL A 175 -1.48 15.33 -3.03
C VAL A 175 -2.12 14.17 -2.29
N ALA A 176 -1.81 12.94 -2.70
CA ALA A 176 -2.31 11.71 -2.09
C ALA A 176 -1.43 11.23 -0.94
N ALA A 177 -0.12 11.39 -1.05
CA ALA A 177 0.85 10.97 -0.04
C ALA A 177 2.17 11.74 -0.16
N THR A 178 2.88 11.89 0.95
CA THR A 178 4.30 12.28 0.97
C THR A 178 5.08 11.24 1.77
N GLY A 179 6.35 11.06 1.45
CA GLY A 179 7.18 10.10 2.18
C GLY A 179 8.53 9.88 1.53
N THR A 180 9.22 8.83 1.94
CA THR A 180 10.47 8.38 1.34
C THR A 180 10.20 7.66 0.02
N LEU A 181 11.23 7.55 -0.84
CA LEU A 181 11.18 6.71 -2.02
C LEU A 181 11.09 5.24 -1.60
N TRP A 182 11.95 4.81 -0.68
CA TRP A 182 11.96 3.43 -0.18
C TRP A 182 11.16 3.30 1.12
N PRO A 183 10.41 2.20 1.32
CA PRO A 183 9.68 2.00 2.56
C PRO A 183 10.67 1.64 3.68
N ALA A 184 10.63 2.38 4.79
CA ALA A 184 11.44 2.04 5.97
C ALA A 184 11.06 0.68 6.58
N GLN A 185 9.82 0.24 6.37
CA GLN A 185 9.31 -1.04 6.86
C GLN A 185 8.33 -1.66 5.86
N VAL A 186 8.53 -2.95 5.56
CA VAL A 186 7.56 -3.82 4.87
C VAL A 186 7.20 -4.97 5.80
N ASN A 187 5.90 -5.16 6.02
CA ASN A 187 5.38 -6.35 6.69
C ASN A 187 4.99 -7.37 5.63
N GLU A 188 5.68 -8.51 5.60
CA GLU A 188 5.48 -9.55 4.59
C GLU A 188 5.13 -10.90 5.22
N ALA A 189 4.12 -11.58 4.69
CA ALA A 189 3.84 -12.99 5.01
C ALA A 189 4.11 -13.86 3.78
N ARG A 190 4.70 -15.04 4.01
CA ARG A 190 5.13 -15.98 2.98
C ARG A 190 4.38 -17.30 3.11
N TYR A 191 3.86 -17.76 1.98
CA TYR A 191 3.09 -19.00 1.86
C TYR A 191 3.73 -19.85 0.77
N ARG A 192 3.71 -21.18 0.97
CA ARG A 192 3.97 -22.08 -0.15
C ARG A 192 2.75 -22.05 -1.07
N SER A 193 2.93 -21.96 -2.38
CA SER A 193 1.79 -21.83 -3.31
C SER A 193 0.77 -22.95 -3.16
N HIS A 194 1.19 -24.18 -2.85
CA HIS A 194 0.26 -25.30 -2.58
C HIS A 194 -0.68 -25.04 -1.40
N ALA A 195 -0.23 -24.33 -0.37
CA ALA A 195 -1.05 -24.02 0.80
C ALA A 195 -2.13 -22.98 0.47
N THR A 196 -1.98 -22.26 -0.65
CA THR A 196 -2.93 -21.23 -1.08
C THR A 196 -4.03 -21.76 -2.01
N GLY A 197 -3.84 -22.96 -2.55
CA GLY A 197 -4.73 -23.60 -3.52
C GLY A 197 -4.53 -23.14 -4.96
N GLU A 198 -3.41 -22.47 -5.27
CA GLU A 198 -3.16 -21.85 -6.59
C GLU A 198 -1.93 -22.44 -7.30
N THR A 199 -1.56 -23.69 -7.03
CA THR A 199 -0.37 -24.33 -7.62
C THR A 199 -0.44 -24.45 -9.13
N ASP A 200 -1.62 -24.71 -9.69
CA ASP A 200 -1.75 -24.88 -11.14
C ASP A 200 -1.42 -23.59 -11.89
N GLU A 201 -1.78 -22.45 -11.32
CA GLU A 201 -1.63 -21.13 -11.94
C GLU A 201 -0.33 -20.41 -11.54
N LEU A 202 0.12 -20.60 -10.29
CA LEU A 202 1.29 -19.89 -9.73
C LEU A 202 2.54 -20.76 -9.61
N SER A 203 2.44 -22.03 -10.03
CA SER A 203 3.40 -23.11 -9.81
C SER A 203 3.64 -23.44 -8.33
N GLY A 204 4.55 -24.38 -8.06
CA GLY A 204 4.92 -24.82 -6.70
C GLY A 204 5.77 -23.84 -5.90
N GLY A 205 5.94 -22.61 -6.38
CA GLY A 205 6.83 -21.61 -5.79
C GLY A 205 6.30 -20.93 -4.53
N LEU A 206 6.62 -19.64 -4.40
CA LEU A 206 6.28 -18.83 -3.24
C LEU A 206 5.10 -17.91 -3.57
N THR A 207 4.10 -17.87 -2.71
CA THR A 207 3.12 -16.78 -2.66
C THR A 207 3.43 -15.90 -1.46
N PHE A 208 3.33 -14.58 -1.60
CA PHE A 208 3.60 -13.65 -0.52
C PHE A 208 2.60 -12.51 -0.51
N THR A 209 2.34 -11.98 0.68
CA THR A 209 1.53 -10.78 0.90
C THR A 209 2.40 -9.72 1.55
N GLY A 210 2.23 -8.46 1.18
CA GLY A 210 2.99 -7.38 1.78
C GLY A 210 2.19 -6.11 1.98
N VAL A 211 2.59 -5.33 2.98
CA VAL A 211 2.11 -3.97 3.19
C VAL A 211 3.26 -3.03 3.47
N ALA A 212 3.22 -1.87 2.83
CA ALA A 212 4.22 -0.84 2.99
C ALA A 212 3.63 0.56 2.78
N ARG A 213 4.42 1.57 3.15
CA ARG A 213 4.11 2.99 2.99
C ARG A 213 5.33 3.71 2.43
N CYS A 214 5.27 4.11 1.17
CA CYS A 214 6.22 5.00 0.53
C CYS A 214 5.69 5.43 -0.84
N GLY A 215 6.20 6.54 -1.39
CA GLY A 215 5.84 6.96 -2.75
C GLY A 215 6.54 6.14 -3.84
N GLY A 216 7.64 5.45 -3.51
CA GLY A 216 8.39 4.66 -4.50
C GLY A 216 7.66 3.41 -4.99
N PHE A 217 6.67 2.89 -4.27
CA PHE A 217 5.79 1.86 -4.83
C PHE A 217 5.09 2.36 -6.08
N GLU A 218 4.53 3.56 -6.02
CA GLU A 218 3.81 4.15 -7.12
C GLU A 218 4.75 4.62 -8.25
N ASP A 219 5.94 5.12 -7.89
CA ASP A 219 6.99 5.41 -8.88
C ASP A 219 7.42 4.14 -9.66
N ALA A 220 7.60 3.01 -8.96
CA ALA A 220 7.95 1.73 -9.56
C ALA A 220 6.81 1.18 -10.45
N LEU A 221 5.55 1.39 -10.09
CA LEU A 221 4.40 1.04 -10.93
C LEU A 221 4.39 1.85 -12.25
N TYR A 222 4.71 3.14 -12.19
CA TYR A 222 4.82 3.98 -13.39
C TYR A 222 6.02 3.60 -14.26
N ALA A 223 7.14 3.21 -13.64
CA ALA A 223 8.35 2.76 -14.34
C ALA A 223 8.15 1.39 -15.02
N GLY A 224 7.59 0.42 -14.30
CA GLY A 224 7.42 -0.96 -14.74
C GLY A 224 6.20 -1.22 -15.61
N GLY A 225 5.36 -0.21 -15.87
CA GLY A 225 4.18 -0.35 -16.73
C GLY A 225 3.08 -1.20 -16.11
N ALA A 226 2.67 -0.86 -14.89
CA ALA A 226 1.55 -1.53 -14.22
C ALA A 226 0.26 -1.48 -15.05
N ARG A 227 -0.52 -2.57 -15.01
CA ARG A 227 -1.76 -2.71 -15.78
C ARG A 227 -2.98 -2.78 -14.86
N PRO A 228 -4.13 -2.21 -15.24
CA PRO A 228 -5.36 -2.34 -14.45
C PRO A 228 -5.74 -3.82 -14.25
N ALA A 229 -6.13 -4.18 -13.03
CA ALA A 229 -6.46 -5.55 -12.65
C ALA A 229 -7.84 -5.70 -11.99
N GLY A 230 -8.72 -4.71 -12.14
CA GLY A 230 -10.05 -4.70 -11.54
C GLY A 230 -10.04 -4.08 -10.15
N THR A 231 -10.76 -4.68 -9.20
CA THR A 231 -10.84 -4.19 -7.82
C THR A 231 -10.57 -5.27 -6.79
N VAL A 232 -9.95 -4.90 -5.67
CA VAL A 232 -9.84 -5.70 -4.45
C VAL A 232 -10.58 -4.97 -3.34
N GLN A 233 -11.60 -5.59 -2.75
CA GLN A 233 -12.41 -4.99 -1.69
C GLN A 233 -12.96 -3.59 -2.07
N GLY A 234 -13.41 -3.45 -3.33
CA GLY A 234 -13.92 -2.18 -3.87
C GLY A 234 -12.85 -1.14 -4.21
N ARG A 235 -11.57 -1.42 -3.98
CA ARG A 235 -10.45 -0.52 -4.32
C ARG A 235 -9.84 -0.89 -5.67
N PRO A 236 -9.53 0.07 -6.56
CA PRO A 236 -8.82 -0.21 -7.81
C PRO A 236 -7.51 -0.94 -7.54
N ALA A 237 -7.24 -1.96 -8.36
CA ALA A 237 -6.04 -2.76 -8.29
C ALA A 237 -5.26 -2.73 -9.61
N VAL A 238 -3.96 -2.93 -9.53
CA VAL A 238 -3.05 -3.03 -10.66
C VAL A 238 -2.21 -4.30 -10.55
N VAL A 239 -1.81 -4.85 -11.69
CA VAL A 239 -0.84 -5.94 -11.78
C VAL A 239 0.50 -5.42 -12.31
N THR A 240 1.58 -5.90 -11.72
CA THR A 240 2.95 -5.48 -12.03
C THR A 240 3.95 -6.62 -11.77
N SER A 241 5.13 -6.55 -12.36
CA SER A 241 6.31 -7.35 -11.97
C SER A 241 7.31 -6.55 -11.11
N ALA A 242 7.02 -5.27 -10.83
CA ALA A 242 7.96 -4.36 -10.17
C ALA A 242 8.29 -4.74 -8.71
N PHE A 243 7.47 -5.54 -8.03
CA PHE A 243 7.66 -5.83 -6.59
C PHE A 243 8.46 -7.12 -6.33
N GLY A 244 9.26 -7.54 -7.31
CA GLY A 244 9.96 -8.81 -7.31
C GLY A 244 9.05 -10.00 -7.59
N GLY A 245 9.65 -11.19 -7.64
CA GLY A 245 8.98 -12.39 -8.12
C GLY A 245 8.61 -12.28 -9.60
N ASN A 246 7.61 -13.07 -10.01
CA ASN A 246 7.13 -13.07 -11.39
C ASN A 246 5.97 -12.08 -11.60
N GLY A 247 5.20 -11.81 -10.55
CA GLY A 247 4.12 -10.84 -10.60
C GLY A 247 3.47 -10.58 -9.24
N ALA A 248 2.86 -9.40 -9.13
CA ALA A 248 2.10 -8.97 -7.98
C ALA A 248 0.86 -8.19 -8.40
N LEU A 249 -0.23 -8.39 -7.65
CA LEU A 249 -1.43 -7.58 -7.70
C LEU A 249 -1.46 -6.67 -6.48
N ALA A 250 -1.60 -5.37 -6.71
CA ALA A 250 -1.45 -4.33 -5.72
C ALA A 250 -2.63 -3.36 -5.71
N TRP A 251 -2.96 -2.87 -4.53
CA TRP A 251 -4.03 -1.89 -4.33
C TRP A 251 -3.71 -1.01 -3.13
N GLU A 252 -4.47 0.08 -3.01
CA GLU A 252 -4.37 1.01 -1.90
C GLU A 252 -5.59 0.86 -0.97
N PRO A 253 -5.49 0.09 0.14
CA PRO A 253 -6.59 -0.05 1.09
C PRO A 253 -6.93 1.26 1.82
N ALA A 254 -5.93 2.11 2.03
CA ALA A 254 -6.05 3.43 2.62
C ALA A 254 -5.00 4.36 1.99
N PRO A 255 -5.26 5.68 1.88
CA PRO A 255 -4.32 6.62 1.26
C PRO A 255 -2.88 6.47 1.78
N GLY A 256 -1.92 6.29 0.86
CA GLY A 256 -0.50 6.13 1.17
C GLY A 256 -0.09 4.75 1.71
N VAL A 257 -1.02 3.79 1.77
CA VAL A 257 -0.75 2.40 2.16
C VAL A 257 -0.86 1.51 0.94
N VAL A 258 0.22 0.86 0.54
CA VAL A 258 0.21 -0.10 -0.57
C VAL A 258 0.16 -1.50 0.00
N ALA A 259 -0.87 -2.25 -0.38
CA ALA A 259 -1.02 -3.68 -0.11
C ALA A 259 -0.83 -4.46 -1.41
N TYR A 260 -0.22 -5.64 -1.32
CA TYR A 260 -0.05 -6.50 -2.48
C TYR A 260 -0.07 -7.97 -2.13
N VAL A 261 -0.49 -8.78 -3.09
CA VAL A 261 -0.23 -10.23 -3.15
C VAL A 261 0.67 -10.46 -4.35
N GLY A 262 1.76 -11.18 -4.16
CA GLY A 262 2.67 -11.55 -5.23
C GLY A 262 3.06 -13.01 -5.17
N TYR A 263 3.75 -13.45 -6.22
CA TYR A 263 4.25 -14.80 -6.32
C TYR A 263 5.57 -14.87 -7.10
N SER A 264 6.29 -15.98 -6.89
CA SER A 264 7.47 -16.36 -7.66
C SER A 264 7.29 -17.79 -8.16
N GLY A 265 7.60 -18.06 -9.43
CA GLY A 265 7.46 -19.37 -10.04
C GLY A 265 7.02 -19.30 -11.50
N ALA A 266 5.71 -19.24 -11.74
CA ALA A 266 5.14 -19.22 -13.08
C ALA A 266 5.31 -17.86 -13.80
N GLN A 267 5.19 -17.84 -15.13
CA GLN A 267 5.15 -16.60 -15.90
C GLN A 267 3.89 -15.78 -15.55
N LEU A 268 3.97 -14.45 -15.66
CA LEU A 268 2.81 -13.57 -15.48
C LEU A 268 1.91 -13.60 -16.72
N ASP A 269 0.92 -14.49 -16.71
CA ASP A 269 -0.11 -14.63 -17.75
C ASP A 269 -1.52 -14.34 -17.20
N ARG A 270 -2.57 -14.69 -17.97
CA ARG A 270 -3.96 -14.48 -17.55
C ARG A 270 -4.33 -15.35 -16.33
N GLY A 271 -3.88 -16.61 -16.31
CA GLY A 271 -4.18 -17.55 -15.22
C GLY A 271 -3.57 -17.08 -13.90
N ALA A 272 -2.31 -16.62 -13.95
CA ALA A 272 -1.65 -16.02 -12.81
C ALA A 272 -2.35 -14.74 -12.31
N VAL A 273 -2.85 -13.88 -13.21
CA VAL A 273 -3.63 -12.70 -12.82
C VAL A 273 -4.93 -13.09 -12.11
N ASP A 274 -5.62 -14.12 -12.59
CA ASP A 274 -6.88 -14.56 -11.99
C ASP A 274 -6.65 -15.25 -10.63
N ALA A 275 -5.56 -16.01 -10.47
CA ALA A 275 -5.13 -16.54 -9.18
C ALA A 275 -4.79 -15.42 -8.19
N LEU A 276 -4.02 -14.40 -8.60
CA LEU A 276 -3.72 -13.24 -7.76
C LEU A 276 -5.00 -12.51 -7.31
N ARG A 277 -6.02 -12.40 -8.17
CA ARG A 277 -7.32 -11.82 -7.80
C ARG A 277 -8.05 -12.65 -6.75
N ARG A 278 -8.11 -13.98 -6.91
CA ARG A 278 -8.73 -14.89 -5.93
C ARG A 278 -8.03 -14.79 -4.57
N LEU A 279 -6.70 -14.77 -4.57
CA LEU A 279 -5.91 -14.59 -3.35
C LEU A 279 -6.17 -13.23 -2.72
N ALA A 280 -6.12 -12.15 -3.49
CA ALA A 280 -6.36 -10.79 -2.99
C ALA A 280 -7.77 -10.63 -2.38
N ALA A 281 -8.80 -11.22 -3.00
CA ALA A 281 -10.16 -11.22 -2.46
C ALA A 281 -10.27 -11.92 -1.09
N ARG A 282 -9.39 -12.90 -0.83
CA ARG A 282 -9.30 -13.62 0.45
C ARG A 282 -8.38 -12.93 1.46
N THR A 283 -7.71 -11.83 1.10
CA THR A 283 -6.81 -11.17 2.05
C THR A 283 -7.56 -10.36 3.11
N ARG A 284 -6.92 -10.18 4.26
CA ARG A 284 -7.38 -9.31 5.33
C ARG A 284 -6.21 -8.53 5.92
N LEU A 285 -6.39 -7.23 6.09
CA LEU A 285 -5.45 -6.42 6.87
C LEU A 285 -5.52 -6.83 8.35
N VAL A 286 -4.35 -6.95 8.97
CA VAL A 286 -4.22 -7.17 10.41
C VAL A 286 -3.59 -5.95 11.05
N SER A 287 -4.07 -5.58 12.24
CA SER A 287 -3.53 -4.44 12.96
C SER A 287 -2.05 -4.65 13.27
N PRO A 288 -1.28 -3.59 13.57
CA PRO A 288 0.13 -3.75 13.94
C PRO A 288 0.34 -4.65 15.17
N ALA A 289 -0.61 -4.68 16.11
CA ALA A 289 -0.57 -5.58 17.25
C ALA A 289 -0.82 -7.04 16.84
N GLN A 290 -1.83 -7.29 15.99
CA GLN A 290 -2.09 -8.61 15.43
C GLN A 290 -0.90 -9.11 14.60
N TRP A 291 -0.26 -8.24 13.83
CA TRP A 291 0.96 -8.57 13.10
C TRP A 291 2.09 -8.97 14.04
N ARG A 292 2.35 -8.20 15.11
CA ARG A 292 3.36 -8.58 16.12
C ARG A 292 3.05 -9.92 16.78
N SER A 293 1.78 -10.24 17.01
CA SER A 293 1.37 -11.51 17.61
C SER A 293 1.63 -12.74 16.73
N THR A 294 1.89 -12.56 15.42
CA THR A 294 2.33 -13.67 14.55
C THR A 294 3.79 -14.06 14.79
N GLY A 295 4.53 -13.32 15.61
CA GLY A 295 5.95 -13.54 15.90
C GLY A 295 6.84 -13.32 14.67
N PRO A 296 6.76 -12.17 13.97
CA PRO A 296 7.55 -11.95 12.77
C PRO A 296 9.04 -11.82 13.08
N SER A 297 9.88 -12.45 12.26
CA SER A 297 11.32 -12.20 12.30
C SER A 297 11.63 -10.84 11.67
N THR A 298 12.61 -10.11 12.20
CA THR A 298 13.07 -8.85 11.62
C THR A 298 14.32 -9.10 10.79
N SER A 299 14.35 -8.56 9.57
CA SER A 299 15.51 -8.59 8.69
C SER A 299 15.85 -7.16 8.28
N ASP A 300 17.05 -6.72 8.64
CA ASP A 300 17.61 -5.46 8.14
C ASP A 300 18.07 -5.67 6.69
N GLN A 301 17.45 -4.95 5.75
CA GLN A 301 17.75 -5.03 4.32
C GLN A 301 17.33 -3.73 3.61
N THR A 302 17.87 -3.48 2.43
CA THR A 302 17.36 -2.42 1.55
C THR A 302 16.02 -2.86 0.98
N ASN A 303 15.02 -1.98 1.05
CA ASN A 303 13.71 -2.25 0.47
C ASN A 303 13.58 -1.53 -0.88
N ASP A 304 14.50 -1.78 -1.81
CA ASP A 304 14.39 -1.22 -3.15
C ASP A 304 13.34 -2.01 -3.95
N LEU A 305 12.38 -1.29 -4.54
CA LEU A 305 11.21 -1.87 -5.19
C LEU A 305 11.50 -2.19 -6.66
N GLY A 306 12.66 -2.80 -6.91
CA GLY A 306 13.24 -2.98 -8.23
C GLY A 306 13.70 -1.65 -8.82
N ARG A 307 15.02 -1.44 -8.92
CA ARG A 307 15.56 -0.41 -9.81
C ARG A 307 15.36 -0.86 -11.26
N PRO A 308 14.69 -0.08 -12.12
CA PRO A 308 15.14 0.01 -13.48
C PRO A 308 16.35 0.97 -13.46
N ASP A 309 17.54 0.43 -13.63
CA ASP A 309 18.70 1.23 -14.02
C ASP A 309 18.44 1.96 -15.34
#